data_AF-A2DZ71-F1
#
_entry.id   AF-A2DZ71-F1
#
_cell.length_a   1.000
_cell.length_b   1.000
_cell.length_c   1.000
_cell.angle_alpha   90.00
_cell.angle_beta   90.00
_cell.angle_gamma   90.00
#
_symmetry.space_group_name_H-M   'P 1'
#
loop_
_entity.id
_entity.type
_entity.pdbx_description
1 polymer ?
#
loop_
_entity_poly.entity_id
_entity_poly.type
_entity_poly.pdbx_seq_one_letter_code
_entity_poly.pdbx_strand_id
1 'polypeptide(L)'
;MTEQDVYPNKYNEVRSILKYDIDIYNAIISHNIDFVTFLMNEYNLEIDLECCGKYNNLESFLIYFNQTNNINHCFVYSVMFDIPSICYQMVQISMQKIMIEKQYFIMQHGIVVKK
;
A
#
# COMPACT_ATOMS: atom_id res chain seq x y z
N MET A 1 40.94 16.19 21.88
CA MET A 1 40.35 14.98 22.47
C MET A 1 38.93 15.34 22.88
N THR A 2 37.86 14.96 22.18
CA THR A 2 37.68 14.06 21.03
C THR A 2 36.50 14.61 20.23
N GLU A 3 36.66 14.75 18.91
CA GLU A 3 35.54 14.78 17.97
C GLU A 3 34.72 13.51 18.22
N GLN A 4 33.56 13.66 18.83
CA GLN A 4 32.51 12.67 18.70
C GLN A 4 31.61 13.21 17.61
N ASP A 5 31.92 12.81 16.38
CA ASP A 5 30.98 12.79 15.29
C ASP A 5 29.69 12.15 15.82
N VAL A 6 28.64 12.96 15.99
CA VAL A 6 27.31 12.49 16.37
C VAL A 6 26.72 11.82 15.13
N TYR A 7 27.27 10.66 14.78
CA TYR A 7 26.54 9.68 13.99
C TYR A 7 25.31 9.30 14.82
N PRO A 8 24.08 9.44 14.30
CA PRO A 8 22.89 9.07 15.03
C PRO A 8 23.04 7.62 15.51
N ASN A 9 22.97 7.42 16.83
CA ASN A 9 23.06 6.08 17.40
C ASN A 9 21.88 5.27 16.85
N LYS A 10 22.18 4.19 16.14
CA LYS A 10 21.24 3.23 15.53
C LYS A 10 20.04 2.89 16.42
N TYR A 11 20.21 2.92 17.75
CA TYR A 11 19.14 2.75 18.73
C TYR A 11 18.07 3.85 18.70
N ASN A 12 18.46 5.13 18.56
CA ASN A 12 17.52 6.25 18.47
C ASN A 12 16.76 6.24 17.13
N GLU A 13 17.43 5.80 16.06
CA GLU A 13 16.83 5.62 14.74
C GLU A 13 15.78 4.50 14.75
N VAL A 14 16.12 3.34 15.32
CA VAL A 14 15.16 2.22 15.52
C VAL A 14 14.02 2.62 16.45
N ARG A 15 14.29 3.38 17.52
CA ARG A 15 13.25 3.88 18.43
C ARG A 15 12.32 4.91 17.77
N SER A 16 12.84 5.73 16.85
CA SER A 16 12.00 6.60 16.03
C SER A 16 11.13 5.81 15.06
N ILE A 17 11.67 4.79 14.39
CA ILE A 17 10.91 3.92 13.48
C ILE A 17 9.76 3.23 14.22
N LEU A 18 10.05 2.59 15.36
CA LEU A 18 9.03 1.92 16.20
C LEU A 18 7.94 2.86 16.73
N LYS A 19 8.24 4.16 16.88
CA LYS A 19 7.25 5.15 17.30
C LYS A 19 6.23 5.40 16.19
N TYR A 20 6.69 5.51 14.95
CA TYR A 20 5.81 5.80 13.82
C TYR A 20 4.91 4.62 13.44
N ASP A 21 5.32 3.38 13.71
CA ASP A 21 4.47 2.18 13.54
C ASP A 21 3.22 2.23 14.44
N ILE A 22 3.34 2.74 15.66
CA ILE A 22 2.19 2.94 16.56
C ILE A 22 1.33 4.11 16.07
N ASP A 23 1.97 5.18 15.59
CA ASP A 23 1.28 6.38 15.11
C ASP A 23 0.43 6.10 13.87
N ILE A 24 0.92 5.29 12.91
CA ILE A 24 0.13 4.92 11.72
C ILE A 24 -1.07 4.05 12.07
N TYR A 25 -0.93 3.12 13.02
CA TYR A 25 -2.04 2.32 13.51
C TYR A 25 -3.12 3.19 14.18
N ASN A 26 -2.70 4.14 15.04
CA ASN A 26 -3.62 5.10 15.66
C ASN A 26 -4.30 5.99 14.61
N ALA A 27 -3.57 6.40 13.56
CA ALA A 27 -4.12 7.18 12.46
C ALA A 27 -5.22 6.40 11.70
N ILE A 28 -4.98 5.11 11.43
CA ILE A 28 -5.97 4.22 10.80
C ILE A 28 -7.21 4.07 11.70
N ILE A 29 -7.02 3.79 12.99
CA ILE A 29 -8.13 3.64 13.96
C ILE A 29 -8.97 4.90 14.05
N SER A 30 -8.32 6.07 14.07
CA SER A 30 -8.97 7.36 14.20
C SER A 30 -9.54 7.92 12.89
N HIS A 31 -9.39 7.19 11.77
CA HIS A 31 -9.79 7.65 10.43
C HIS A 31 -9.14 8.99 10.05
N ASN A 32 -7.92 9.26 10.54
CA ASN A 32 -7.18 10.48 10.23
C ASN A 32 -6.35 10.30 8.95
N ILE A 33 -7.02 10.48 7.80
CA ILE A 33 -6.46 10.23 6.48
C ILE A 33 -5.29 11.17 6.14
N ASP A 34 -5.35 12.43 6.56
CA ASP A 34 -4.25 13.37 6.37
C ASP A 34 -2.99 12.89 7.10
N PHE A 35 -3.15 12.31 8.30
CA PHE A 35 -2.02 11.78 9.05
C PHE A 35 -1.52 10.44 8.50
N VAL A 36 -2.42 9.56 8.04
CA VAL A 36 -2.04 8.32 7.34
C VAL A 36 -1.21 8.63 6.09
N THR A 37 -1.67 9.56 5.24
CA THR A 37 -0.95 9.95 4.02
C THR A 37 0.37 10.65 4.33
N PHE A 38 0.42 11.52 5.35
CA PHE A 38 1.67 12.12 5.82
C PHE A 38 2.68 11.04 6.25
N LEU A 39 2.28 10.10 7.10
CA LEU A 39 3.16 9.03 7.59
C LEU A 39 3.64 8.12 6.46
N MET A 40 2.76 7.78 5.53
CA MET A 40 3.07 6.92 4.39
C MET A 40 4.05 7.59 3.42
N ASN A 41 3.90 8.88 3.14
CA ASN A 41 4.73 9.60 2.17
C ASN A 41 6.06 10.07 2.74
N GLU A 42 6.06 10.65 3.93
CA GLU A 42 7.27 11.23 4.53
C GLU A 42 8.19 10.18 5.15
N TYR A 43 7.60 9.10 5.71
CA TYR A 43 8.35 8.07 6.41
C TYR A 43 8.33 6.71 5.69
N ASN A 44 7.70 6.60 4.51
CA ASN A 44 7.59 5.36 3.72
C ASN A 44 7.05 4.17 4.53
N LEU A 45 6.15 4.43 5.48
CA LEU A 45 5.53 3.38 6.28
C LEU A 45 4.51 2.61 5.46
N GLU A 46 4.49 1.29 5.64
CA GLU A 46 3.48 0.44 5.02
C GLU A 46 2.19 0.42 5.87
N ILE A 47 1.05 0.54 5.21
CA ILE A 47 -0.26 0.39 5.86
C ILE A 47 -0.57 -1.10 6.02
N ASP A 48 -0.91 -1.51 7.23
CA ASP A 48 -1.46 -2.84 7.48
C ASP A 48 -2.93 -2.91 7.02
N LEU A 49 -3.19 -3.68 5.97
CA LEU A 49 -4.53 -3.88 5.41
C LEU A 49 -5.48 -4.63 6.35
N GLU A 50 -4.97 -5.50 7.22
CA GLU A 50 -5.79 -6.18 8.24
C GLU A 50 -6.39 -5.14 9.18
N CYS A 51 -5.58 -4.14 9.55
CA CYS A 51 -6.00 -3.03 10.39
C CYS A 51 -7.06 -2.17 9.69
N CYS A 52 -6.89 -1.87 8.40
CA CYS A 52 -7.91 -1.16 7.63
C CYS A 52 -9.25 -1.89 7.63
N GLY A 53 -9.24 -3.21 7.38
CA GLY A 53 -10.46 -4.03 7.42
C GLY A 53 -11.08 -4.08 8.81
N LYS A 54 -10.28 -4.34 9.84
CA LYS A 54 -10.74 -4.45 11.24
C LYS A 54 -11.39 -3.18 11.77
N TYR A 55 -10.88 -2.01 11.39
CA TYR A 55 -11.43 -0.70 11.78
C TYR A 55 -12.34 -0.07 10.73
N ASN A 56 -12.65 -0.83 9.67
CA ASN A 56 -13.49 -0.43 8.56
C ASN A 56 -13.08 0.92 7.94
N ASN A 57 -11.77 1.19 7.88
CA ASN A 57 -11.19 2.41 7.30
C ASN A 57 -10.90 2.16 5.81
N LEU A 58 -11.92 2.39 5.00
CA LEU A 58 -11.88 2.14 3.56
C LEU A 58 -10.95 3.12 2.84
N GLU A 59 -10.90 4.38 3.28
CA GLU A 59 -10.07 5.42 2.70
C GLU A 59 -8.58 5.06 2.79
N SER A 60 -8.13 4.57 3.94
CA SER A 60 -6.74 4.13 4.13
C SER A 60 -6.41 2.89 3.29
N PHE A 61 -7.35 1.97 3.15
CA PHE A 61 -7.22 0.84 2.23
C PHE A 61 -7.08 1.31 0.77
N LEU A 62 -7.88 2.29 0.34
CA LEU A 62 -7.82 2.84 -1.01
C LEU A 62 -6.52 3.61 -1.28
N ILE A 63 -5.97 4.29 -0.27
CA ILE A 63 -4.65 4.92 -0.34
C ILE A 63 -3.56 3.86 -0.58
N TYR A 64 -3.55 2.79 0.22
CA TYR A 64 -2.61 1.69 0.02
C TYR A 64 -2.74 1.08 -1.38
N PHE A 65 -3.97 0.82 -1.83
CA PHE A 65 -4.25 0.24 -3.15
C PHE A 65 -3.69 1.14 -4.26
N ASN A 66 -3.96 2.45 -4.21
CA ASN A 66 -3.50 3.40 -5.21
C ASN A 66 -1.97 3.51 -5.27
N GLN A 67 -1.29 3.46 -4.12
CA GLN A 67 0.16 3.62 -4.06
C GLN A 67 0.92 2.34 -4.46
N THR A 68 0.45 1.18 -4.00
CA THR A 68 1.16 -0.09 -4.23
C THR A 68 0.73 -0.79 -5.51
N ASN A 69 -0.49 -0.54 -5.99
CA ASN A 69 -1.14 -1.25 -7.08
C ASN A 69 -1.11 -2.80 -6.89
N ASN A 70 -1.03 -3.26 -5.63
CA ASN A 70 -0.96 -4.68 -5.30
C ASN A 70 -2.37 -5.28 -5.20
N ILE A 71 -2.95 -5.54 -6.37
CA ILE A 71 -4.33 -6.06 -6.52
C ILE A 71 -4.53 -7.37 -5.74
N ASN A 72 -3.57 -8.30 -5.78
CA ASN A 72 -3.71 -9.60 -5.13
C ASN A 72 -3.82 -9.45 -3.61
N HIS A 73 -2.98 -8.61 -3.03
CA HIS A 73 -3.00 -8.33 -1.59
C HIS A 73 -4.31 -7.62 -1.21
N CYS A 74 -4.68 -6.56 -1.95
CA CYS A 74 -5.90 -5.81 -1.70
C CYS A 74 -7.17 -6.66 -1.85
N PHE A 75 -7.18 -7.61 -2.79
CA PHE A 75 -8.33 -8.49 -3.00
C PHE A 75 -8.61 -9.36 -1.77
N VAL A 76 -7.58 -9.96 -1.16
CA VAL A 76 -7.72 -10.78 0.06
C VAL A 76 -8.32 -9.96 1.20
N TYR A 77 -7.83 -8.74 1.42
CA TYR A 77 -8.31 -7.90 2.52
C TYR A 77 -9.63 -7.16 2.22
N SER A 78 -10.01 -7.02 0.95
CA SER A 78 -11.26 -6.35 0.56
C SER A 78 -12.51 -7.03 1.12
N VAL A 79 -12.44 -8.34 1.38
CA VAL A 79 -13.54 -9.11 1.97
C VAL A 79 -13.83 -8.70 3.41
N MET A 80 -12.86 -8.12 4.13
CA MET A 80 -13.04 -7.71 5.53
C MET A 80 -13.96 -6.50 5.71
N PHE A 81 -14.23 -5.75 4.63
CA PHE A 81 -15.13 -4.61 4.68
C PHE A 81 -16.61 -5.02 4.63
N ASP A 82 -16.92 -6.29 4.33
CA ASP A 82 -18.29 -6.78 4.13
C ASP A 82 -19.10 -5.95 3.11
N ILE A 83 -18.41 -5.31 2.15
CA ILE A 83 -18.99 -4.50 1.08
C ILE A 83 -18.79 -5.24 -0.26
N PRO A 84 -19.84 -5.88 -0.82
CA PRO A 84 -19.72 -6.65 -2.05
C PRO A 84 -19.24 -5.84 -3.27
N SER A 85 -19.55 -4.53 -3.31
CA SER A 85 -19.14 -3.67 -4.43
C SER A 85 -17.63 -3.49 -4.51
N ILE A 86 -16.90 -3.46 -3.39
CA ILE A 86 -15.43 -3.39 -3.37
C ILE A 86 -14.84 -4.67 -3.96
N CYS A 87 -15.32 -5.84 -3.51
CA CYS A 87 -14.88 -7.12 -4.04
C CYS A 87 -15.12 -7.21 -5.55
N TYR A 88 -16.30 -6.78 -6.01
CA TYR A 88 -16.61 -6.71 -7.44
C TYR A 88 -15.64 -5.79 -8.20
N GLN A 89 -15.38 -4.59 -7.68
CA GLN A 89 -14.41 -3.66 -8.29
C GLN A 89 -13.01 -4.26 -8.40
N MET A 90 -12.53 -4.93 -7.34
CA MET A 90 -11.21 -5.60 -7.35
C MET A 90 -11.15 -6.70 -8.43
N VAL A 91 -12.22 -7.49 -8.58
CA VAL A 91 -12.32 -8.49 -9.67
C VAL A 91 -12.27 -7.82 -11.04
N GLN A 92 -13.03 -6.74 -11.26
CA GLN A 92 -13.01 -6.02 -12.54
C GLN A 92 -11.62 -5.50 -12.90
N ILE A 93 -10.92 -4.88 -11.94
CA ILE A 93 -9.57 -4.35 -12.14
C ILE A 93 -8.57 -5.49 -12.42
N SER A 94 -8.66 -6.61 -11.70
CA SER A 94 -7.80 -7.77 -11.94
C SER A 94 -7.97 -8.33 -13.37
N MET A 95 -9.19 -8.38 -13.88
CA MET A 95 -9.50 -8.86 -15.23
C MET A 95 -8.99 -7.91 -16.31
N GLN A 96 -9.09 -6.60 -16.10
CA GLN A 96 -8.55 -5.60 -17.03
C GLN A 96 -7.02 -5.72 -17.16
N LYS A 97 -6.30 -5.96 -16.06
CA LYS A 97 -4.84 -6.15 -16.09
C LYS A 97 -4.43 -7.35 -16.95
N ILE A 98 -5.14 -8.48 -16.82
CA ILE A 98 -4.92 -9.68 -17.64
C ILE A 98 -5.15 -9.38 -19.14
N MET A 99 -6.20 -8.62 -19.46
CA MET A 99 -6.48 -8.24 -20.85
C MET A 99 -5.36 -7.37 -21.46
N ILE A 100 -4.85 -6.39 -20.71
CA ILE A 100 -3.75 -5.52 -21.15
C ILE A 100 -2.46 -6.31 -21.38
N GLU A 101 -2.10 -7.22 -20.46
CA GLU A 101 -0.91 -8.06 -20.58
C GLU A 101 -0.96 -8.98 -21.82
N LYS A 102 -2.12 -9.58 -22.09
CA LYS A 102 -2.34 -10.39 -23.31
C LYS A 102 -2.18 -9.56 -24.58
N GLN A 103 -2.71 -8.35 -24.60
CA GLN A 103 -2.60 -7.46 -25.77
C GLN A 103 -1.16 -7.03 -26.04
N TYR A 104 -0.38 -6.75 -24.98
CA TYR A 104 1.04 -6.47 -25.10
C TYR A 104 1.83 -7.66 -25.69
N PHE A 105 1.56 -8.87 -25.21
CA PHE A 105 2.18 -10.09 -25.74
C PHE A 105 1.92 -10.27 -27.24
N ILE A 106 0.68 -10.07 -27.69
CA ILE A 106 0.30 -10.15 -29.11
C ILE A 106 1.02 -9.08 -29.95
N MET A 107 1.12 -7.84 -29.45
CA MET A 107 1.87 -6.76 -30.13
C MET A 107 3.35 -7.11 -30.31
N GLN A 108 4.01 -7.61 -29.26
CA GLN A 108 5.43 -7.98 -29.34
C GLN A 108 5.66 -9.11 -30.35
N HIS A 109 4.81 -10.14 -30.34
CA HIS A 109 4.90 -11.24 -31.32
C HIS A 109 4.63 -10.76 -32.75
N GLY A 110 3.64 -9.89 -32.95
CA GLY A 110 3.34 -9.31 -34.25
C GLY A 110 4.46 -8.41 -34.81
N ILE A 111 5.23 -7.75 -33.95
CA ILE A 111 6.43 -6.99 -34.34
C ILE A 111 7.58 -7.93 -34.71
N VAL A 112 7.80 -9.00 -33.95
CA VAL A 112 8.88 -9.97 -34.21
C VAL A 112 8.65 -10.73 -35.52
N VAL A 113 7.40 -11.10 -35.84
CA VAL A 113 7.06 -11.85 -37.08
C VAL A 113 7.14 -10.95 -38.34
N LYS A 114 7.20 -9.62 -38.18
CA LYS A 114 7.30 -8.66 -39.29
C LYS A 114 8.74 -8.18 -39.58
N LYS A 115 9.75 -8.71 -38.89
CA LYS A 115 11.18 -8.53 -39.18
C LYS A 115 11.75 -9.77 -39.85
#